data_AF-A5A4Z8-F1
#
_entry.id   AF-A5A4Z8-F1
#
_cell.length_a   1.000
_cell.length_b   1.000
_cell.length_c   1.000
_cell.angle_alpha   90.00
_cell.angle_beta   90.00
_cell.angle_gamma   90.00
#
_symmetry.space_group_name_H-M   'P 1'
#
loop_
_entity.id
_entity.type
_entity.pdbx_description
1 polymer ?
#
loop_
_entity_poly.entity_id
_entity_poly.type
_entity_poly.pdbx_seq_one_letter_code
_entity_poly.pdbx_strand_id
1 'polypeptide(L)' 'FVDASMVYGSEDPVAMKLRNLTNQLGLLAINPQFSDKGRALLPFDTLHDDPCLLTNRSVRIPCFLAGDTRSSEMPELTL' A
#
# COMPACT_ATOMS: atom_id res chain seq x y z
N PHE A 1 -0.31 8.96 -19.91
CA PHE A 1 -1.04 7.76 -20.34
C PHE A 1 -2.13 7.46 -19.32
N VAL A 2 -3.06 6.55 -19.61
CA VAL A 2 -3.91 5.93 -18.58
C VAL A 2 -3.39 4.50 -18.43
N ASP A 3 -2.36 4.35 -17.60
CA ASP A 3 -1.48 3.17 -17.52
C ASP A 3 -1.53 2.50 -16.15
N ALA A 4 -2.48 2.89 -15.30
CA ALA A 4 -2.63 2.42 -13.93
C ALA A 4 -1.39 2.68 -13.04
N SER A 5 -0.65 3.76 -13.28
CA SER A 5 0.49 4.15 -12.45
C SER A 5 0.13 4.38 -10.97
N MET A 6 -1.13 4.64 -10.62
CA MET A 6 -1.60 4.67 -9.23
C MET A 6 -1.54 3.29 -8.54
N VAL A 7 -1.47 2.20 -9.31
CA VAL A 7 -1.30 0.83 -8.82
C VAL A 7 0.17 0.41 -8.88
N TYR A 8 0.87 0.74 -9.97
CA TYR A 8 2.21 0.21 -10.25
C TYR A 8 3.37 1.16 -9.90
N GLY A 9 3.09 2.42 -9.59
CA GLY A 9 4.10 3.46 -9.37
C GLY A 9 4.50 4.15 -10.68
N SER A 10 4.91 5.42 -10.57
CA SER A 10 5.45 6.22 -11.69
C SER A 10 6.98 6.31 -11.67
N GLU A 11 7.63 5.67 -10.69
CA GLU A 11 9.08 5.66 -10.49
C GLU A 11 9.56 4.23 -10.22
N ASP A 12 10.69 3.83 -10.80
CA ASP A 12 11.23 2.47 -10.68
C ASP A 12 11.44 2.00 -9.23
N PRO A 13 11.95 2.82 -8.29
CA PRO A 13 12.11 2.39 -6.89
C PRO A 13 10.78 2.04 -6.22
N VAL A 14 9.72 2.80 -6.50
CA VAL A 14 8.37 2.56 -5.96
C VAL A 14 7.79 1.30 -6.60
N ALA A 15 7.89 1.18 -7.91
CA ALA A 15 7.43 0.00 -8.65
C ALA A 15 8.11 -1.29 -8.16
N MET A 16 9.41 -1.24 -7.84
CA MET A 16 10.12 -2.37 -7.26
C MET A 16 9.66 -2.70 -5.84
N LYS A 17 9.38 -1.71 -4.99
CA LYS A 17 8.86 -1.91 -3.62
C LYS A 17 7.45 -2.52 -3.62
N LEU A 18 6.63 -2.19 -4.61
CA LEU A 18 5.26 -2.70 -4.77
C LEU A 18 5.19 -4.16 -5.23
N ARG A 19 6.28 -4.75 -5.71
CA ARG A 19 6.29 -6.13 -6.22
C ARG A 19 6.66 -7.14 -5.14
N ASN A 20 6.05 -8.31 -5.20
CA ASN A 20 6.49 -9.45 -4.42
C ASN A 20 7.68 -10.12 -5.13
N LEU A 21 8.89 -9.83 -4.65
CA LEU A 21 10.14 -10.34 -5.22
C LEU A 21 10.63 -11.65 -4.58
N THR A 22 9.83 -12.26 -3.70
CA THR A 22 10.21 -13.50 -3.00
C THR A 22 10.04 -14.77 -3.84
N ASN A 23 9.36 -14.67 -4.98
CA ASN A 23 9.04 -15.78 -5.86
C ASN A 23 8.87 -15.31 -7.31
N GLN A 24 8.62 -16.24 -8.23
CA GLN A 24 8.48 -15.99 -9.67
C GLN A 24 7.03 -15.85 -10.14
N LEU A 25 6.07 -15.56 -9.24
CA LEU A 25 4.65 -15.49 -9.58
C LEU A 25 4.23 -14.15 -10.19
N GLY A 26 5.08 -13.11 -10.12
CA GLY A 26 4.78 -11.80 -10.68
C GLY A 26 3.68 -11.03 -9.93
N LEU A 27 3.48 -11.32 -8.64
CA LEU A 27 2.45 -10.68 -7.81
C LEU A 27 2.93 -9.33 -7.25
N LEU A 28 1.97 -8.49 -6.85
CA LEU A 28 2.24 -7.34 -5.99
C LEU A 28 2.43 -7.79 -4.54
N ALA A 29 3.15 -6.98 -3.77
CA ALA A 29 3.27 -7.14 -2.33
C ALA A 29 1.90 -6.91 -1.68
N ILE A 30 1.61 -7.70 -0.64
CA ILE A 30 0.36 -7.63 0.12
C ILE A 30 0.68 -7.40 1.60
N ASN A 31 -0.32 -6.97 2.36
CA ASN A 31 -0.18 -6.78 3.80
C ASN A 31 0.18 -8.11 4.50
N PRO A 32 1.32 -8.20 5.20
CA PRO A 32 1.72 -9.43 5.90
C PRO A 32 1.05 -9.57 7.28
N GLN A 33 0.42 -8.52 7.81
CA GLN A 33 -0.14 -8.50 9.16
C GLN A 33 -1.66 -8.67 9.18
N PHE A 34 -2.35 -8.12 8.18
CA PHE A 34 -3.81 -8.09 8.12
C PHE A 34 -4.36 -8.63 6.79
N SER A 35 -5.57 -9.19 6.85
CA SER A 35 -6.33 -9.60 5.68
C SER A 35 -7.80 -9.26 5.86
N ASP A 36 -8.52 -9.03 4.77
CA ASP A 36 -9.98 -8.85 4.80
C ASP A 36 -10.67 -10.17 4.47
N LYS A 37 -11.05 -10.92 5.50
CA LYS A 37 -11.76 -12.21 5.36
C LYS A 37 -11.04 -13.18 4.41
N GLY A 38 -9.71 -13.22 4.50
CA GLY A 38 -8.84 -14.04 3.65
C GLY A 38 -8.46 -13.42 2.31
N ARG A 39 -8.91 -12.19 2.02
CA ARG A 39 -8.47 -11.40 0.86
C ARG A 39 -7.32 -10.46 1.22
N ALA A 40 -6.49 -10.15 0.24
CA ALA A 40 -5.33 -9.30 0.40
C ALA A 40 -5.72 -7.85 0.71
N LEU A 41 -4.93 -7.20 1.56
CA LEU A 41 -4.92 -5.75 1.76
C LEU A 41 -3.62 -5.18 1.22
N LEU A 42 -3.60 -3.86 0.96
CA LEU A 42 -2.40 -3.15 0.57
C LEU A 42 -1.32 -3.25 1.67
N PRO A 43 -0.03 -3.36 1.31
CA PRO A 43 1.05 -3.30 2.29
C PRO A 43 1.08 -1.94 2.99
N PHE A 44 1.63 -1.87 4.19
CA PHE A 44 1.87 -0.59 4.87
C PHE A 44 3.09 0.10 4.30
N ASP A 45 3.04 1.43 4.26
CA ASP A 45 4.22 2.25 3.95
C ASP A 45 5.07 2.50 5.19
N THR A 46 6.27 3.02 4.98
CA THR A 46 7.28 3.31 6.00
C THR A 46 7.55 4.82 6.01
N LEU A 47 6.52 5.60 6.32
CA LEU A 47 6.60 7.06 6.39
C LEU A 47 7.28 7.49 7.70
N HIS A 48 8.10 8.54 7.63
CA HIS A 48 8.69 9.14 8.84
C HIS A 48 7.61 9.79 9.71
N ASP A 49 6.80 10.65 9.09
CA ASP A 49 5.64 11.28 9.69
C ASP A 49 4.38 10.67 9.06
N ASP A 50 3.85 9.63 9.69
CA ASP A 50 2.67 8.92 9.20
C ASP A 50 1.36 9.58 9.70
N PRO A 51 0.56 10.21 8.82
CA PRO A 51 -0.68 10.87 9.23
C PRO A 51 -1.78 9.88 9.62
N CYS A 52 -1.77 8.65 9.11
CA CYS A 52 -2.76 7.62 9.43
C CYS A 52 -2.67 7.19 10.89
N LEU A 53 -1.46 7.17 11.47
CA LEU A 53 -1.25 6.92 12.90
C LEU A 53 -1.93 7.96 13.81
N LEU A 54 -2.21 9.16 13.31
CA LEU A 54 -2.86 10.23 14.08
C LEU A 54 -4.37 10.06 14.16
N THR A 55 -4.99 9.35 13.21
CA THR A 55 -6.44 9.14 13.15
C THR A 55 -6.96 8.32 14.33
N ASN A 56 -6.19 7.32 14.76
CA ASN A 56 -6.46 6.55 15.97
C ASN A 56 -5.16 6.07 16.63
N ARG A 57 -4.74 6.79 17.66
CA ARG A 57 -3.47 6.56 18.39
C ARG A 57 -3.42 5.26 19.18
N SER A 58 -4.58 4.64 19.45
CA SER A 58 -4.66 3.37 20.16
C SER A 58 -4.48 2.18 19.21
N VAL A 59 -5.02 2.26 17.98
CA VAL A 59 -4.96 1.16 17.01
C VAL A 59 -3.65 1.19 16.22
N ARG A 60 -3.10 2.38 15.93
CA ARG A 60 -1.79 2.57 15.29
C ARG A 60 -1.65 1.83 13.94
N ILE A 61 -2.60 2.06 13.04
CA ILE A 61 -2.54 1.54 11.67
C ILE A 61 -1.81 2.55 10.77
N PRO A 62 -0.66 2.18 10.17
CA PRO A 62 0.06 3.05 9.24
C PRO A 62 -0.71 3.26 7.94
N CYS A 63 -0.30 4.26 7.15
CA CYS A 63 -0.82 4.44 5.80
C CYS A 63 -0.44 3.27 4.88
N PHE A 64 -1.26 3.05 3.87
CA PHE A 64 -1.03 2.03 2.85
C PHE A 64 -0.05 2.52 1.80
N LEU A 65 0.78 1.60 1.31
CA LEU A 65 1.66 1.76 0.18
C LEU A 65 0.93 1.36 -1.11
N ALA A 66 0.89 2.27 -2.07
CA ALA A 66 0.39 2.07 -3.43
C ALA A 66 1.27 2.83 -4.44
N GLY A 67 0.89 2.81 -5.72
CA GLY A 67 1.58 3.58 -6.76
C GLY A 67 1.37 5.10 -6.66
N ASP A 68 0.25 5.53 -6.06
CA ASP A 68 -0.05 6.91 -5.69
C ASP A 68 0.00 7.09 -4.17
N THR A 69 0.59 8.18 -3.69
CA THR A 69 0.82 8.44 -2.26
C THR A 69 -0.45 8.78 -1.48
N ARG A 70 -1.58 9.02 -2.15
CA ARG A 70 -2.85 9.41 -1.53
C ARG A 70 -3.79 8.22 -1.33
N SER A 71 -3.33 6.98 -1.48
CA SER A 71 -4.15 5.78 -1.32
C SER A 71 -4.84 5.64 0.03
N SER A 72 -4.42 6.38 1.06
CA SER A 72 -5.02 6.38 2.40
C SER A 72 -5.72 7.70 2.77
N GLU A 73 -6.00 8.57 1.79
CA GLU A 73 -6.67 9.85 2.03
C GLU A 73 -8.12 9.66 2.53
N MET A 74 -8.83 8.68 1.96
CA MET A 74 -10.17 8.27 2.41
C MET A 74 -10.33 6.75 2.24
N PRO A 75 -11.04 6.06 3.14
CA PRO A 75 -11.26 4.61 3.03
C PRO A 75 -11.87 4.18 1.69
N GLU A 76 -12.76 4.98 1.12
CA GLU A 76 -13.43 4.71 -0.17
C GLU A 76 -12.46 4.66 -1.36
N LEU A 77 -11.33 5.36 -1.27
CA LEU A 77 -10.27 5.34 -2.28
C LEU A 77 -9.36 4.11 -2.13
N THR A 78 -9.25 3.58 -0.92
CA THR A 78 -8.43 2.40 -0.61
C THR A 78 -9.11 1.08 -1.01
N LEU A 79 -10.45 1.05 -1.09
CA LEU A 79 -11.26 -0.15 -1.29
C LEU A 79 -11.13 -0.80 -2.68
#